data_AF-A0A7X6UMC6-F1
#
_entry.id   AF-A0A7X6UMC6-F1
#
_cell.length_a   1.000
_cell.length_b   1.000
_cell.length_c   1.000
_cell.angle_alpha   90.00
_cell.angle_beta   90.00
_cell.angle_gamma   90.00
#
_symmetry.space_group_name_H-M   'P 1'
#
loop_
_entity.id
_entity.type
_entity.pdbx_description
1 polymer ?
#
loop_
_entity_poly.entity_id
_entity_poly.type
_entity_poly.pdbx_seq_one_letter_code
_entity_poly.pdbx_strand_id
1 'polypeptide(L)'
;MAQGNRQPKWDIYEAVILLDGYLEVLQANQPKARIVKRISTDLRRMATNRGIEIDNIYRNESGVSYQIQSMDSAYKNKKVYVPATRLFQEAVALYRMDTERYLQILEEAKNMVAAKQNNKDAFFAWAASVLPAKRCKWIDENILKMERLAVATKLIS
;
A
#
# COMPACT_ATOMS: atom_id res chain seq x y z
N MET A 1 -8.74 0.58 -25.63
CA MET A 1 -8.06 -0.72 -25.81
C MET A 1 -7.61 -1.20 -24.44
N ALA A 2 -8.13 -2.33 -23.95
CA ALA A 2 -7.83 -2.84 -22.61
C ALA A 2 -6.38 -3.35 -22.56
N GLN A 3 -5.50 -2.62 -21.85
CA GLN A 3 -4.18 -3.15 -21.49
C GLN A 3 -4.39 -4.41 -20.62
N GLY A 4 -3.68 -5.46 -20.97
CA GLY A 4 -3.99 -6.83 -20.56
C GLY A 4 -3.97 -7.10 -19.06
N ASN A 5 -4.73 -8.13 -18.71
CA ASN A 5 -5.05 -8.80 -17.44
C ASN A 5 -3.86 -9.19 -16.51
N ARG A 6 -2.72 -8.50 -16.56
CA ARG A 6 -1.52 -8.82 -15.76
C ARG A 6 -1.48 -7.97 -14.50
N GLN A 7 -1.49 -8.66 -13.35
CA GLN A 7 -1.22 -8.05 -12.05
C GLN A 7 0.07 -7.22 -12.09
N PRO A 8 0.06 -5.99 -11.55
CA PRO A 8 1.27 -5.21 -11.36
C PRO A 8 2.31 -5.96 -10.54
N LYS A 9 3.59 -5.69 -10.83
CA LYS A 9 4.72 -6.23 -10.05
C LYS A 9 4.57 -5.81 -8.59
N TRP A 10 4.91 -6.71 -7.68
CA TRP A 10 4.99 -6.39 -6.26
C TRP A 10 6.13 -5.42 -5.99
N ASP A 11 5.92 -4.49 -5.06
CA ASP A 11 6.97 -3.64 -4.51
C ASP A 11 7.34 -4.03 -3.06
N ILE A 12 8.38 -3.39 -2.52
CA ILE A 12 8.89 -3.71 -1.19
C ILE A 12 7.88 -3.40 -0.07
N TYR A 13 7.06 -2.35 -0.21
CA TYR A 13 6.05 -1.98 0.76
C TYR A 13 4.94 -3.04 0.83
N GLU A 14 4.52 -3.54 -0.34
CA GLU A 14 3.58 -4.66 -0.41
C GLU A 14 4.20 -5.95 0.18
N ALA A 15 5.48 -6.22 -0.11
CA ALA A 15 6.17 -7.41 0.38
C ALA A 15 6.32 -7.43 1.91
N VAL A 16 6.62 -6.28 2.56
CA VAL A 16 6.74 -6.24 4.03
C VAL A 16 5.38 -6.37 4.72
N ILE A 17 4.30 -5.84 4.14
CA ILE A 17 2.91 -6.06 4.64
C ILE A 17 2.56 -7.56 4.54
N LEU A 18 2.91 -8.19 3.43
CA LEU A 18 2.68 -9.63 3.24
C LEU A 18 3.47 -10.47 4.26
N LEU A 19 4.73 -10.12 4.51
CA LEU A 19 5.57 -10.79 5.50
C LEU A 19 5.03 -10.60 6.93
N ASP A 20 4.64 -9.38 7.30
CA ASP A 20 4.05 -9.07 8.62
C ASP A 20 2.82 -9.96 8.88
N GLY A 21 1.89 -10.02 7.93
CA GLY A 21 0.73 -10.89 8.05
C GLY A 21 1.08 -12.39 8.03
N TYR A 22 2.07 -12.82 7.26
CA TYR A 22 2.55 -14.21 7.30
C TYR A 22 3.11 -14.58 8.68
N LEU A 23 3.86 -13.70 9.33
CA LEU A 23 4.39 -13.91 10.67
C LEU A 23 3.25 -14.07 11.70
N GLU A 24 2.16 -13.32 11.57
CA GLU A 24 0.97 -13.49 12.42
C GLU A 24 0.29 -14.86 12.22
N VAL A 25 0.29 -15.39 10.98
CA VAL A 25 -0.21 -16.75 10.71
C VAL A 25 0.67 -17.79 11.40
N LEU A 26 2.00 -17.62 11.39
CA LEU A 26 2.93 -18.52 12.07
C LEU A 26 2.74 -18.52 13.59
N GLN A 27 2.45 -17.35 14.17
CA GLN A 27 2.17 -17.21 15.60
C GLN A 27 0.80 -17.79 16.00
N ALA A 28 0.00 -18.27 15.03
CA ALA A 28 -1.37 -18.78 15.23
C ALA A 28 -2.32 -17.77 15.89
N ASN A 29 -2.01 -16.47 15.82
CA ASN A 29 -2.78 -15.42 16.46
C ASN A 29 -4.17 -15.23 15.83
N GLN A 30 -4.31 -15.54 14.53
CA GLN A 30 -5.55 -15.40 13.77
C GLN A 30 -5.67 -16.49 12.69
N PRO A 31 -6.90 -16.87 12.30
CA PRO A 31 -7.11 -17.74 11.14
C PRO A 31 -6.52 -17.14 9.87
N LYS A 32 -5.82 -17.96 9.06
CA LYS A 32 -5.20 -17.54 7.79
C LYS A 32 -6.16 -16.77 6.88
N ALA A 33 -7.43 -17.18 6.81
CA ALA A 33 -8.44 -16.50 5.99
C ALA A 33 -8.68 -15.05 6.42
N ARG A 34 -8.67 -14.77 7.73
CA ARG A 34 -8.80 -13.39 8.24
C ARG A 34 -7.59 -12.53 7.86
N ILE A 35 -6.40 -13.10 7.98
CA ILE A 35 -5.16 -12.42 7.59
C ILE A 35 -5.14 -12.12 6.09
N VAL A 36 -5.51 -13.08 5.25
CA VAL A 36 -5.61 -12.89 3.78
C VAL A 36 -6.56 -11.74 3.45
N LYS A 37 -7.74 -11.72 4.06
CA LYS A 37 -8.73 -10.65 3.86
C LYS A 37 -8.21 -9.28 4.27
N ARG A 38 -7.52 -9.20 5.42
CA ARG A 38 -6.91 -7.96 5.91
C ARG A 38 -5.84 -7.46 4.95
N ILE A 39 -4.87 -8.30 4.58
CA ILE A 39 -3.80 -7.93 3.64
C ILE A 39 -4.39 -7.47 2.30
N SER A 40 -5.36 -8.19 1.74
CA SER A 40 -6.05 -7.79 0.51
C SER A 40 -6.67 -6.39 0.64
N THR A 41 -7.34 -6.11 1.76
CA THR A 41 -7.94 -4.80 2.05
C THR A 41 -6.88 -3.71 2.16
N ASP A 42 -5.80 -3.97 2.89
CA ASP A 42 -4.73 -3.00 3.14
C ASP A 42 -3.98 -2.65 1.85
N LEU A 43 -3.59 -3.65 1.05
CA LEU A 43 -2.88 -3.43 -0.21
C LEU A 43 -3.73 -2.67 -1.23
N ARG A 44 -5.04 -2.98 -1.31
CA ARG A 44 -5.98 -2.27 -2.18
C ARG A 44 -6.15 -0.82 -1.73
N ARG A 45 -6.27 -0.59 -0.42
CA ARG A 45 -6.35 0.77 0.15
C ARG A 45 -5.06 1.56 -0.08
N MET A 46 -3.90 0.94 0.13
CA MET A 46 -2.60 1.56 -0.14
C MET A 46 -2.49 1.97 -1.61
N ALA A 47 -2.92 1.12 -2.54
CA ALA A 47 -2.92 1.45 -3.96
C ALA A 47 -3.82 2.66 -4.27
N THR A 48 -5.05 2.69 -3.75
CA THR A 48 -5.95 3.83 -3.93
C THR A 48 -5.37 5.10 -3.33
N ASN A 49 -4.79 5.03 -2.14
CA ASN A 49 -4.17 6.19 -1.47
C ASN A 49 -2.98 6.74 -2.26
N ARG A 50 -2.28 5.88 -3.00
CA ARG A 50 -1.19 6.25 -3.92
C ARG A 50 -1.69 6.73 -5.30
N GLY A 51 -3.00 6.88 -5.48
CA GLY A 51 -3.61 7.34 -6.74
C GLY A 51 -3.63 6.29 -7.84
N ILE A 52 -3.47 5.01 -7.49
CA ILE A 52 -3.52 3.90 -8.46
C ILE A 52 -4.98 3.48 -8.64
N GLU A 53 -5.47 3.51 -9.87
CA GLU A 53 -6.77 2.92 -10.22
C GLU A 53 -6.66 1.38 -10.18
N ILE A 54 -7.55 0.74 -9.41
CA ILE A 54 -7.53 -0.70 -9.20
C ILE A 54 -8.84 -1.34 -9.66
N ASP A 55 -8.74 -2.52 -10.25
CA ASP A 55 -9.88 -3.37 -10.59
C ASP A 55 -10.19 -4.37 -9.45
N ASN A 56 -11.10 -5.31 -9.69
CA ASN A 56 -11.42 -6.38 -8.73
C ASN A 56 -10.37 -7.51 -8.69
N ILE A 57 -9.41 -7.53 -9.61
CA ILE A 57 -8.35 -8.53 -9.69
C ILE A 57 -7.18 -8.10 -8.80
N TYR A 58 -6.83 -6.81 -8.79
CA TYR A 58 -5.68 -6.25 -8.07
C TYR A 58 -5.62 -6.71 -6.60
N ARG A 59 -4.57 -7.46 -6.25
CA ARG A 59 -4.31 -7.92 -4.86
C ARG A 59 -5.54 -8.49 -4.14
N ASN A 60 -6.44 -9.17 -4.85
CA ASN A 60 -7.60 -9.82 -4.25
C ASN A 60 -7.20 -10.99 -3.33
N GLU A 61 -8.15 -11.47 -2.53
CA GLU A 61 -7.90 -12.51 -1.52
C GLU A 61 -7.25 -13.78 -2.10
N SER A 62 -7.69 -14.24 -3.27
CA SER A 62 -7.11 -15.41 -3.96
C SER A 62 -5.64 -15.18 -4.33
N GLY A 63 -5.33 -14.01 -4.90
CA GLY A 63 -3.96 -13.60 -5.23
C GLY A 63 -3.09 -13.50 -3.99
N VAL A 64 -3.58 -12.87 -2.92
CA VAL A 64 -2.86 -12.75 -1.64
C VAL A 64 -2.61 -14.13 -1.02
N SER A 65 -3.60 -15.03 -1.02
CA SER A 65 -3.43 -16.39 -0.49
C SER A 65 -2.32 -17.16 -1.20
N TYR A 66 -2.21 -17.02 -2.53
CA TYR A 66 -1.12 -17.59 -3.32
C TYR A 66 0.24 -16.97 -2.94
N GLN A 67 0.29 -15.64 -2.80
CA GLN A 67 1.54 -14.95 -2.46
C GLN A 67 2.01 -15.25 -1.03
N ILE A 68 1.10 -15.50 -0.07
CA ILE A 68 1.47 -16.01 1.27
C ILE A 68 2.22 -17.35 1.15
N GLN A 69 1.82 -18.23 0.23
CA GLN A 69 2.54 -19.51 0.03
C GLN A 69 3.93 -19.29 -0.59
N SER A 70 4.07 -18.29 -1.47
CA SER A 70 5.39 -17.89 -1.99
C SER A 70 6.28 -17.31 -0.88
N MET A 71 5.70 -16.49 0.00
CA MET A 71 6.38 -15.95 1.19
C MET A 71 6.80 -17.06 2.16
N ASP A 72 5.97 -18.10 2.36
CA ASP A 72 6.33 -19.27 3.18
C ASP A 72 7.59 -19.98 2.66
N SER A 73 7.71 -20.16 1.34
CA SER A 73 8.91 -20.72 0.72
C SER A 73 10.13 -19.80 0.89
N ALA A 74 9.94 -18.48 0.79
CA ALA A 74 11.01 -17.50 1.01
C ALA A 74 11.51 -17.57 2.47
N TYR A 75 10.57 -17.59 3.41
CA TYR A 75 10.87 -17.64 4.84
C TYR A 75 11.60 -18.94 5.20
N LYS A 76 11.14 -20.09 4.73
CA LYS A 76 11.77 -21.39 5.04
C LYS A 76 13.05 -21.66 4.25
N ASN A 77 13.43 -20.77 3.32
CA ASN A 77 14.56 -20.91 2.39
C ASN A 77 14.54 -22.27 1.64
N LYS A 78 13.34 -22.76 1.34
CA LYS A 78 13.12 -24.00 0.59
C LYS A 78 11.79 -23.90 -0.15
N LYS A 79 11.70 -24.47 -1.35
CA LYS A 79 10.42 -24.55 -2.06
C LYS A 79 9.49 -25.49 -1.29
N VAL A 80 8.42 -24.94 -0.71
CA VAL A 80 7.37 -25.75 -0.08
C VAL A 80 6.30 -26.11 -1.11
N TYR A 81 5.69 -25.09 -1.73
CA TYR A 81 4.63 -25.29 -2.71
C TYR A 81 4.76 -24.29 -3.88
N VAL A 82 4.75 -22.99 -3.58
CA VAL A 82 4.98 -21.91 -4.54
C VAL A 82 6.44 -21.47 -4.48
N PRO A 83 7.17 -21.27 -5.59
CA PRO A 83 8.53 -20.75 -5.54
C PRO A 83 8.57 -19.35 -4.92
N ALA A 84 9.63 -19.07 -4.17
CA ALA A 84 9.90 -17.74 -3.63
C ALA A 84 10.30 -16.79 -4.77
N THR A 85 9.83 -15.55 -4.70
CA THR A 85 10.36 -14.48 -5.56
C THR A 85 11.61 -13.87 -4.90
N ARG A 86 12.48 -13.27 -5.71
CA ARG A 86 13.65 -12.53 -5.21
C ARG A 86 13.26 -11.43 -4.22
N LEU A 87 12.20 -10.68 -4.52
CA LEU A 87 11.66 -9.64 -3.65
C LEU A 87 11.27 -10.17 -2.26
N PHE A 88 10.65 -11.35 -2.19
CA PHE A 88 10.25 -11.94 -0.91
C PHE A 88 11.46 -12.49 -0.14
N GLN A 89 12.46 -13.02 -0.84
CA GLN A 89 13.73 -13.38 -0.21
C GLN A 89 14.43 -12.16 0.38
N GLU A 90 14.44 -11.03 -0.34
CA GLU A 90 14.99 -9.75 0.12
C GLU A 90 14.22 -9.21 1.34
N ALA A 91 12.88 -9.25 1.33
CA ALA A 91 12.07 -8.86 2.49
C ALA A 91 12.35 -9.72 3.73
N VAL A 92 12.49 -11.04 3.56
CA VAL A 92 12.86 -11.96 4.65
C VAL A 92 14.29 -11.72 5.13
N ALA A 93 15.22 -11.44 4.21
CA ALA A 93 16.60 -11.11 4.57
C ALA A 93 16.67 -9.82 5.38
N LEU A 94 15.94 -8.77 4.95
CA LEU A 94 15.79 -7.54 5.73
C LEU A 94 15.26 -7.83 7.13
N TYR A 95 14.16 -8.58 7.25
CA TYR A 95 13.60 -8.94 8.55
C TYR A 95 14.62 -9.62 9.50
N ARG A 96 15.49 -10.49 8.96
CA ARG A 96 16.46 -11.28 9.75
C ARG A 96 17.78 -10.56 10.04
N MET A 97 18.25 -9.75 9.09
CA MET A 97 19.59 -9.17 9.12
C MET A 97 19.59 -7.70 9.53
N ASP A 98 18.47 -7.00 9.29
CA ASP A 98 18.30 -5.58 9.56
C ASP A 98 16.84 -5.31 9.98
N THR A 99 16.49 -5.78 11.18
CA THR A 99 15.13 -5.69 11.71
C THR A 99 14.70 -4.22 11.89
N GLU A 100 15.62 -3.32 12.20
CA GLU A 100 15.33 -1.88 12.30
C GLU A 100 14.86 -1.34 10.95
N ARG A 101 15.61 -1.61 9.87
CA ARG A 101 15.21 -1.17 8.53
C ARG A 101 13.90 -1.80 8.08
N TYR A 102 13.70 -3.08 8.39
CA TYR A 102 12.42 -3.75 8.12
C TYR A 102 11.24 -3.03 8.81
N LEU A 103 11.37 -2.71 10.09
CA LEU A 103 10.33 -2.04 10.86
C LEU A 103 10.04 -0.63 10.33
N GLN A 104 11.08 0.13 9.93
CA GLN A 104 10.90 1.43 9.29
C GLN A 104 10.07 1.33 8.00
N ILE A 105 10.41 0.40 7.11
CA ILE A 105 9.67 0.22 5.84
C ILE A 105 8.25 -0.27 6.12
N LEU A 106 8.04 -1.14 7.12
CA LEU A 106 6.73 -1.61 7.51
C LEU A 106 5.86 -0.46 8.07
N GLU A 107 6.43 0.43 8.87
CA GLU A 107 5.75 1.62 9.38
C GLU A 107 5.39 2.57 8.24
N GLU A 108 6.31 2.85 7.31
CA GLU A 108 6.02 3.60 6.09
C GLU A 108 4.86 2.98 5.31
N ALA A 109 4.88 1.66 5.09
CA ALA A 109 3.82 0.94 4.39
C ALA A 109 2.46 1.05 5.11
N LYS A 110 2.44 0.88 6.44
CA LYS A 110 1.24 1.05 7.27
C LYS A 110 0.72 2.48 7.22
N ASN A 111 1.60 3.48 7.18
CA ASN A 111 1.22 4.87 6.99
C ASN A 111 0.60 5.10 5.60
N MET A 112 1.08 4.46 4.54
CA MET A 112 0.45 4.54 3.21
C MET A 112 -0.94 3.89 3.18
N VAL A 113 -1.17 2.84 3.97
CA VAL A 113 -2.51 2.23 4.15
C VAL A 113 -3.43 3.16 4.95
N ALA A 114 -2.91 3.77 6.02
CA ALA A 114 -3.65 4.65 6.91
C ALA A 114 -3.91 6.03 6.32
N ALA A 115 -3.07 6.48 5.38
CA ALA A 115 -3.19 7.78 4.72
C ALA A 115 -4.59 7.89 4.12
N LYS A 116 -5.42 8.79 4.65
CA LYS A 116 -6.62 9.18 3.94
C LYS A 116 -6.19 9.91 2.67
N GLN A 117 -7.04 9.86 1.65
CA GLN A 117 -6.92 10.56 0.37
C GLN A 117 -7.10 12.08 0.54
N ASN A 118 -6.48 12.62 1.58
CA ASN A 118 -6.58 13.97 2.04
C ASN A 118 -5.29 14.72 1.72
N ASN A 119 -4.76 14.47 0.53
CA ASN A 119 -3.59 15.17 0.00
C ASN A 119 -3.83 16.68 0.03
N LYS A 120 -5.10 17.11 -0.09
CA LYS A 120 -5.54 18.49 0.08
C LYS A 120 -5.26 19.01 1.49
N ASP A 121 -5.76 18.36 2.55
CA ASP A 121 -5.50 18.86 3.91
C ASP A 121 -4.04 18.66 4.33
N ALA A 122 -3.37 17.59 3.87
CA ALA A 122 -1.94 17.41 4.10
C ALA A 122 -1.12 18.53 3.44
N PHE A 123 -1.47 18.92 2.22
CA PHE A 123 -0.88 20.06 1.53
C PHE A 123 -1.19 21.37 2.24
N PHE A 124 -2.41 21.59 2.74
CA PHE A 124 -2.74 22.80 3.51
C PHE A 124 -2.01 22.86 4.85
N ALA A 125 -1.87 21.73 5.55
CA ALA A 125 -1.10 21.64 6.79
C ALA A 125 0.39 21.96 6.56
N TRP A 126 0.98 21.42 5.49
CA TRP A 126 2.34 21.76 5.08
C TRP A 126 2.46 23.23 4.66
N ALA A 127 1.53 23.75 3.85
CA ALA A 127 1.57 25.14 3.41
C ALA A 127 1.50 26.09 4.60
N ALA A 128 0.66 25.78 5.60
CA ALA A 128 0.54 26.55 6.83
C ALA A 128 1.81 26.51 7.71
N SER A 129 2.63 25.46 7.62
CA SER A 129 3.87 25.37 8.40
C SER A 129 5.05 26.13 7.77
N VAL A 130 5.01 26.40 6.46
CA VAL A 130 6.14 27.02 5.74
C VAL A 130 5.83 28.37 5.10
N LEU A 131 4.56 28.76 4.96
CA LEU A 131 4.14 29.99 4.29
C LEU A 131 3.40 30.96 5.23
N PRO A 132 3.48 32.29 4.97
CA PRO A 132 2.67 33.26 5.69
C PRO A 132 1.16 33.04 5.46
N ALA A 133 0.34 33.32 6.47
CA ALA A 133 -1.11 33.14 6.43
C ALA A 133 -1.79 33.76 5.18
N LYS A 134 -1.33 34.93 4.74
CA LYS A 134 -1.84 35.59 3.53
C LYS A 134 -1.64 34.73 2.27
N ARG A 135 -0.52 34.02 2.18
CA ARG A 135 -0.19 33.15 1.03
C ARG A 135 -0.97 31.85 1.09
N CYS A 136 -1.18 31.28 2.28
CA CYS A 136 -2.06 30.13 2.47
C CYS A 136 -3.50 30.44 2.04
N LYS A 137 -4.02 31.61 2.45
CA LYS A 137 -5.36 32.07 2.04
C LYS A 137 -5.48 32.22 0.52
N TRP A 138 -4.46 32.80 -0.13
CA TRP A 138 -4.44 32.91 -1.59
C TRP A 138 -4.44 31.53 -2.27
N ILE A 139 -3.66 30.58 -1.75
CA ILE A 139 -3.61 29.21 -2.29
C ILE A 139 -5.00 28.54 -2.17
N ASP A 140 -5.63 28.62 -1.00
CA ASP A 140 -6.96 28.05 -0.76
C ASP A 140 -8.02 28.62 -1.73
N GLU A 141 -8.07 29.95 -1.86
CA GLU A 141 -9.00 30.62 -2.78
C GLU A 141 -8.81 30.19 -4.24
N ASN A 142 -7.57 29.96 -4.69
CA ASN A 142 -7.29 29.53 -6.05
C ASN A 142 -7.61 28.04 -6.27
N ILE A 143 -7.31 27.18 -5.30
CA ILE A 143 -7.69 25.76 -5.36
C ILE A 143 -9.23 25.64 -5.42
N LEU A 144 -9.96 26.38 -4.59
CA LEU A 144 -11.44 26.42 -4.60
C LEU A 144 -12.01 26.94 -5.93
N LYS A 145 -11.32 27.85 -6.62
CA LYS A 145 -11.72 28.30 -7.96
C LYS A 145 -11.53 27.19 -9.01
N MET A 146 -10.38 26.51 -8.96
CA MET A 146 -10.08 25.40 -9.86
C MET A 146 -11.04 24.23 -9.67
N GLU A 147 -11.35 23.86 -8.42
CA GLU A 147 -12.31 22.80 -8.11
C GLU A 147 -13.72 23.14 -8.61
N ARG A 148 -14.19 24.36 -8.34
CA ARG A 148 -15.50 24.82 -8.85
C ARG A 148 -15.57 24.76 -10.37
N LEU A 149 -14.50 25.18 -11.05
CA LEU A 149 -14.43 25.09 -12.51
C LEU A 149 -14.47 23.62 -12.96
N ALA A 150 -13.65 22.76 -12.35
CA ALA A 150 -13.57 21.35 -12.70
C ALA A 150 -14.92 20.62 -12.53
N VAL A 151 -15.65 20.92 -11.44
CA VAL A 151 -17.04 20.43 -11.21
C VAL A 151 -17.99 20.97 -12.28
N ALA A 152 -17.97 22.28 -12.56
CA ALA A 152 -18.84 22.88 -13.58
C ALA A 152 -18.60 22.29 -14.98
N THR A 153 -17.36 21.91 -15.28
CA THR A 153 -16.97 21.26 -16.55
C THR A 153 -17.10 19.72 -16.52
N LYS A 154 -17.60 19.14 -15.42
CA LYS A 154 -17.75 17.68 -15.23
C LYS A 154 -16.44 16.88 -15.36
N LEU A 155 -15.30 17.50 -15.04
CA LEU A 155 -13.99 16.84 -14.99
C LEU A 155 -13.81 16.01 -13.71
N ILE A 156 -14.44 16.47 -12.64
CA ILE A 156 -14.51 15.80 -11.33
C ILE A 156 -15.97 15.85 -10.85
N SER A 157 -16.34 14.94 -9.96
CA SER A 157 -17.69 14.82 -9.39
C SER A 157 -17.75 15.39 -7.99
#